data_AF-A0A9D9SAA2-F1
#
_entry.id   AF-A0A9D9SAA2-F1
#
_cell.length_a   1.000
_cell.length_b   1.000
_cell.length_c   1.000
_cell.angle_alpha   90.00
_cell.angle_beta   90.00
_cell.angle_gamma   90.00
#
_symmetry.space_group_name_H-M   'P 1'
#
loop_
_entity.id
_entity.type
_entity.pdbx_description
1 polymer ?
#
loop_
_entity_poly.entity_id
_entity_poly.type
_entity_poly.pdbx_seq_one_letter_code
_entity_poly.pdbx_strand_id
1 'polypeptide(L)'
;MKNQISFTTGLFDSGQIKQGSENKARLGEDLARWLNTKSGHDEFTFGEPKPSGSDGWTESVTAAGESFTLGFGLMPGTRAADHAEWLITIKKERGWNPFGSQDSELRGRLCDLIHNVLRDEGQIREVHWG
;
A
#
# COMPACT_ATOMS: atom_id res chain seq x y z
N MET A 1 11.81 -12.35 -5.57
CA MET A 1 12.10 -11.07 -4.89
C MET A 1 10.96 -10.71 -3.96
N LYS A 2 11.25 -9.97 -2.90
CA LYS A 2 10.23 -9.45 -1.97
C LYS A 2 9.29 -8.48 -2.69
N ASN A 3 7.99 -8.63 -2.50
CA ASN A 3 6.96 -7.87 -3.20
C ASN A 3 5.82 -7.43 -2.28
N GLN A 4 5.98 -7.67 -0.99
CA GLN A 4 5.02 -7.34 0.04
C GLN A 4 5.74 -6.75 1.24
N ILE A 5 5.14 -5.71 1.81
CA ILE A 5 5.59 -5.07 3.04
C ILE A 5 4.44 -5.15 4.03
N SER A 6 4.70 -5.76 5.18
CA SER A 6 3.79 -5.73 6.32
C SER A 6 4.26 -4.74 7.36
N PHE A 7 3.31 -4.21 8.13
CA PHE A 7 3.59 -3.28 9.21
C PHE A 7 2.40 -3.22 10.16
N THR A 8 2.65 -2.78 11.39
CA THR A 8 1.65 -2.68 12.44
C THR A 8 1.35 -1.21 12.73
N THR A 9 0.07 -0.81 12.74
CA THR A 9 -0.32 0.56 13.11
C THR A 9 -1.78 0.67 13.55
N GLY A 10 -2.05 1.71 14.34
CA GLY A 10 -3.41 2.14 14.73
C GLY A 10 -3.91 3.36 13.95
N LEU A 11 -3.14 3.86 12.97
CA LEU A 11 -3.47 5.07 12.21
C LEU A 11 -4.73 4.91 11.36
N PHE A 12 -4.87 3.75 10.72
CA PHE A 12 -5.92 3.50 9.73
C PHE A 12 -7.12 2.81 10.35
N ASP A 13 -8.27 2.93 9.70
CA ASP A 13 -9.50 2.24 10.09
C ASP A 13 -9.34 0.74 9.80
N SER A 14 -9.19 -0.04 10.87
CA SER A 14 -9.12 -1.50 10.83
C SER A 14 -10.50 -2.15 10.98
N GLY A 15 -11.58 -1.40 11.22
CA GLY A 15 -12.92 -1.93 11.49
C GLY A 15 -13.29 -1.96 12.97
N GLN A 16 -12.40 -1.55 13.88
CA GLN A 16 -12.85 -0.98 15.15
C GLN A 16 -13.57 0.33 14.81
N ILE A 17 -14.88 0.44 15.09
CA ILE A 17 -15.62 1.68 14.88
C ILE A 17 -14.97 2.77 15.75
N LYS A 18 -14.08 3.57 15.18
CA LYS A 18 -13.55 4.77 15.80
C LYS A 18 -14.61 5.85 15.73
N GLN A 19 -14.63 6.74 16.72
CA GLN A 19 -15.55 7.88 16.72
C GLN A 19 -15.28 8.73 15.47
N GLY A 20 -16.25 8.79 14.54
CA GLY A 20 -16.10 9.44 13.23
C GLY A 20 -16.05 8.49 12.01
N SER A 21 -15.93 7.17 12.22
CA SER A 21 -15.90 6.14 11.16
C SER A 21 -17.31 5.62 10.77
N GLU A 22 -18.36 6.44 10.87
CA GLU A 22 -19.77 5.99 10.79
C GLU A 22 -20.25 5.51 9.41
N ASN A 23 -19.38 5.34 8.43
CA ASN A 23 -19.72 4.75 7.14
C ASN A 23 -18.78 3.61 6.81
N LYS A 24 -19.28 2.63 6.05
CA LYS A 24 -18.58 1.47 5.51
C LYS A 24 -17.38 1.86 4.62
N ALA A 25 -16.37 2.52 5.19
CA ALA A 25 -15.09 2.76 4.55
C ALA A 25 -14.47 1.38 4.35
N ARG A 26 -14.34 1.00 3.09
CA ARG A 26 -13.68 -0.25 2.72
C ARG A 26 -12.26 -0.16 3.27
N LEU A 27 -11.86 -1.09 4.14
CA LEU A 27 -10.60 -1.03 4.90
C LEU A 27 -9.42 -0.80 3.96
N GLY A 28 -8.59 0.20 4.25
CA GLY A 28 -7.38 0.52 3.47
C GLY A 28 -7.51 1.65 2.45
N GLU A 29 -8.68 2.28 2.28
CA GLU A 29 -8.79 3.50 1.45
C GLU A 29 -7.95 4.64 2.04
N ASP A 30 -8.08 4.83 3.34
CA ASP A 30 -7.37 5.85 4.11
C ASP A 30 -5.85 5.61 4.10
N LEU A 31 -5.41 4.36 4.18
CA LEU A 31 -4.01 3.97 3.99
C LEU A 31 -3.51 4.36 2.59
N ALA A 32 -4.24 4.00 1.53
CA ALA A 32 -3.84 4.31 0.16
C ALA A 32 -3.75 5.83 -0.08
N ARG A 33 -4.79 6.58 0.34
CA ARG A 33 -4.79 8.05 0.23
C ARG A 33 -3.68 8.68 1.04
N TRP A 34 -3.45 8.22 2.27
CA TRP A 34 -2.36 8.70 3.11
C TRP A 34 -1.00 8.47 2.44
N LEU A 35 -0.76 7.29 1.89
CA LEU A 35 0.49 6.98 1.19
C LEU A 35 0.73 7.95 0.02
N ASN A 36 -0.31 8.26 -0.76
CA ASN A 36 -0.23 9.22 -1.86
C ASN A 36 0.13 10.63 -1.38
N THR A 37 -0.42 11.07 -0.24
CA THR A 37 -0.05 12.39 0.33
C THR A 37 1.40 12.44 0.79
N LYS A 38 1.96 11.32 1.26
CA LYS A 38 3.35 11.25 1.74
C LYS A 38 4.36 11.05 0.60
N SER A 39 3.91 10.50 -0.53
CA SER A 39 4.76 10.16 -1.68
C SER A 39 4.71 11.19 -2.82
N GLY A 40 3.92 12.27 -2.66
CA GLY A 40 3.56 13.22 -3.72
C GLY A 40 4.68 14.10 -4.30
N HIS A 41 5.96 13.83 -3.96
CA HIS A 41 7.11 14.59 -4.43
C HIS A 41 8.13 13.78 -5.24
N ASP A 42 7.82 12.52 -5.57
CA ASP A 42 8.76 11.58 -6.18
C ASP A 42 8.56 11.33 -7.69
N GLU A 43 9.44 10.52 -8.27
CA GLU A 43 9.43 10.07 -9.67
C GLU A 43 8.19 9.21 -10.06
N PHE A 44 7.31 8.92 -9.10
CA PHE A 44 6.15 8.05 -9.22
C PHE A 44 4.85 8.85 -9.23
N THR A 45 3.98 8.57 -10.20
CA THR A 45 2.62 9.11 -10.24
C THR A 45 1.65 8.06 -9.71
N PHE A 46 1.04 8.36 -8.57
CA PHE A 46 0.03 7.50 -7.94
C PHE A 46 -1.35 7.83 -8.49
N GLY A 47 -2.09 6.78 -8.87
CA GLY A 47 -3.45 6.87 -9.38
C GLY A 47 -4.48 7.06 -8.27
N GLU A 48 -5.76 7.04 -8.65
CA GLU A 48 -6.85 7.04 -7.68
C GLU A 48 -7.03 5.63 -7.09
N PRO A 49 -7.02 5.48 -5.74
CA PRO A 49 -7.33 4.20 -5.11
C PRO A 49 -8.70 3.68 -5.54
N LYS A 50 -8.77 2.39 -5.83
CA LYS A 50 -10.00 1.68 -6.20
C LYS A 50 -10.24 0.50 -5.28
N PRO A 51 -11.50 0.23 -4.91
CA PRO A 51 -11.86 -0.94 -4.14
C PRO A 51 -11.48 -2.24 -4.85
N SER A 52 -10.87 -3.17 -4.13
CA SER A 52 -10.48 -4.49 -4.63
C SER A 52 -10.88 -5.58 -3.64
N GLY A 53 -11.88 -6.39 -4.01
CA GLY A 53 -12.45 -7.40 -3.11
C GLY A 53 -13.32 -6.80 -2.00
N SER A 54 -13.47 -7.54 -0.89
CA SER A 54 -14.31 -7.14 0.25
C SER A 54 -13.62 -6.22 1.25
N ASP A 55 -12.30 -6.35 1.40
CA ASP A 55 -11.53 -5.75 2.51
C ASP A 55 -10.17 -5.19 2.05
N GLY A 56 -10.08 -4.73 0.80
CA GLY A 56 -8.84 -4.17 0.27
C GLY A 56 -9.04 -3.14 -0.83
N TRP A 57 -7.95 -2.47 -1.17
CA TRP A 57 -7.86 -1.46 -2.21
C TRP A 57 -6.68 -1.72 -3.11
N THR A 58 -6.74 -1.22 -4.33
CA THR A 58 -5.61 -1.19 -5.24
C THR A 58 -5.49 0.18 -5.88
N GLU A 59 -4.28 0.55 -6.28
CA GLU A 59 -4.06 1.70 -7.14
C GLU A 59 -2.97 1.41 -8.15
N SER A 60 -3.01 2.13 -9.26
CA SER A 60 -1.97 2.06 -10.28
C SER A 60 -0.94 3.15 -10.03
N VAL A 61 0.34 2.79 -10.11
CA VAL A 61 1.47 3.72 -10.03
C VAL A 61 2.23 3.67 -11.34
N THR A 62 2.58 4.83 -11.90
CA THR A 62 3.34 4.90 -13.15
C THR A 62 4.63 5.71 -12.97
N ALA A 63 5.69 5.25 -13.64
CA ALA A 63 6.98 5.96 -13.69
C ALA A 63 7.73 5.57 -14.96
N ALA A 64 8.23 6.57 -15.70
CA ALA A 64 9.04 6.38 -16.92
C ALA A 64 8.50 5.33 -17.93
N GLY A 65 7.17 5.26 -18.09
CA GLY A 65 6.52 4.31 -19.00
C GLY A 65 6.31 2.89 -18.45
N GLU A 66 6.74 2.63 -17.20
CA GLU A 66 6.35 1.43 -16.45
C GLU A 66 5.10 1.68 -15.62
N SER A 67 4.30 0.63 -15.45
CA SER A 67 3.13 0.62 -14.58
C SER A 67 3.28 -0.45 -13.50
N PHE A 68 2.85 -0.10 -12.30
CA PHE A 68 2.81 -0.95 -11.12
C PHE A 68 1.40 -0.91 -10.54
N THR A 69 1.02 -1.99 -9.88
CA THR A 69 -0.19 -2.06 -9.06
C THR A 69 0.24 -2.20 -7.61
N LEU A 70 -0.22 -1.26 -6.78
CA LEU A 70 -0.17 -1.38 -5.34
C LEU A 70 -1.47 -1.98 -4.84
N GLY A 71 -1.38 -2.91 -3.90
CA GLY A 71 -2.54 -3.48 -3.21
C GLY A 71 -2.42 -3.25 -1.72
N PHE A 72 -3.49 -2.74 -1.11
CA PHE A 72 -3.60 -2.40 0.31
C PHE A 72 -4.61 -3.35 0.95
N GLY A 73 -4.21 -3.98 2.04
CA GLY A 73 -5.09 -4.91 2.75
C GLY A 73 -4.75 -5.02 4.22
N LEU A 74 -5.73 -5.47 4.97
CA LEU A 74 -5.56 -5.80 6.38
C LEU A 74 -5.33 -7.30 6.53
N MET A 75 -4.36 -7.69 7.36
CA MET A 75 -4.10 -9.10 7.64
C MET A 75 -5.27 -9.74 8.39
N PRO A 76 -5.75 -10.92 7.96
CA PRO A 76 -6.83 -11.63 8.64
C PRO A 76 -6.54 -11.83 10.13
N GLY A 77 -7.54 -11.55 10.97
CA GLY A 77 -7.42 -11.72 12.43
C GLY A 77 -6.97 -10.47 13.20
N THR A 78 -6.61 -9.36 12.52
CA THR A 78 -6.17 -8.12 13.19
C THR A 78 -7.18 -6.96 13.14
N ARG A 79 -8.36 -7.19 12.54
CA ARG A 79 -9.47 -6.22 12.31
C ARG A 79 -9.95 -5.45 13.55
N ALA A 80 -9.77 -6.00 14.74
CA ALA A 80 -10.25 -5.39 15.98
C ALA A 80 -9.11 -4.99 16.93
N ALA A 81 -7.90 -4.81 16.43
CA ALA A 81 -6.75 -4.42 17.25
C ALA A 81 -6.53 -2.90 17.21
N ASP A 82 -6.12 -2.34 18.35
CA ASP A 82 -5.65 -0.95 18.48
C ASP A 82 -4.43 -0.68 17.58
N HIS A 83 -3.71 -1.76 17.28
CA HIS A 83 -2.60 -1.83 16.33
C HIS A 83 -2.81 -3.04 15.43
N ALA A 84 -3.39 -2.81 14.26
CA ALA A 84 -3.69 -3.86 13.29
C ALA A 84 -2.50 -4.06 12.34
N GLU A 85 -2.34 -5.27 11.80
CA GLU A 85 -1.30 -5.59 10.84
C GLU A 85 -1.83 -5.35 9.43
N TRP A 86 -1.12 -4.51 8.69
CA TRP A 86 -1.43 -4.10 7.33
C TRP A 86 -0.42 -4.68 6.36
N LEU A 87 -0.85 -4.83 5.11
CA LEU A 87 -0.06 -5.33 4.01
C LEU A 87 -0.15 -4.38 2.82
N ILE A 88 0.99 -4.01 2.26
CA ILE A 88 1.08 -3.40 0.93
C ILE A 88 1.79 -4.38 0.00
N THR A 89 1.17 -4.69 -1.13
CA THR A 89 1.74 -5.51 -2.19
C THR A 89 2.13 -4.63 -3.37
N ILE A 90 3.25 -4.94 -4.02
CA ILE A 90 3.80 -4.16 -5.14
C ILE A 90 4.03 -5.11 -6.31
N LYS A 91 3.26 -4.93 -7.38
CA LYS A 91 3.34 -5.78 -8.57
C LYS A 91 3.62 -4.94 -9.80
N LYS A 92 4.65 -5.30 -10.57
CA LYS A 92 4.85 -4.73 -11.91
C LYS A 92 3.78 -5.26 -12.86
N GLU A 93 3.07 -4.36 -13.54
CA GLU A 93 2.13 -4.72 -14.59
C GLU A 93 2.92 -5.26 -15.79
N ARG A 94 2.48 -6.41 -16.34
CA ARG A 94 3.05 -6.88 -17.61
C ARG A 94 2.47 -6.01 -18.72
N GLY A 95 3.30 -5.13 -19.27
CA GLY A 95 2.97 -4.45 -20.52
C GLY A 95 2.84 -5.43 -21.68
N TRP A 96 2.78 -4.89 -22.91
CA TRP A 96 2.63 -5.70 -24.13
C TRP A 96 3.76 -6.73 -24.38
N ASN A 97 4.88 -6.63 -23.66
CA ASN A 97 5.99 -7.56 -23.75
C ASN A 97 5.90 -8.66 -22.67
N PRO A 98 5.44 -9.88 -23.01
CA PRO A 98 5.32 -10.99 -22.07
C PRO A 98 6.67 -11.56 -21.60
N PHE A 99 7.78 -11.17 -22.22
CA PHE A 99 9.14 -11.59 -21.89
C PHE A 99 9.94 -10.54 -21.11
N GLY A 100 9.31 -9.41 -20.76
CA GLY A 100 9.95 -8.37 -19.95
C GLY A 100 10.26 -8.88 -18.53
N SER A 101 11.40 -8.46 -17.97
CA SER A 101 11.77 -8.76 -16.58
C SER A 101 10.69 -8.24 -15.62
N GLN A 102 10.30 -9.09 -14.67
CA GLN A 102 9.43 -8.72 -13.55
C GLN A 102 10.15 -7.81 -12.55
N ASP A 103 11.49 -7.77 -12.60
CA ASP A 103 12.32 -6.88 -11.82
C ASP A 103 12.80 -5.72 -12.68
N SER A 104 12.44 -4.51 -12.25
CA SER A 104 13.01 -3.25 -12.72
C SER A 104 13.61 -2.50 -11.54
N GLU A 105 14.64 -1.70 -11.83
CA GLU A 105 15.20 -0.76 -10.86
C GLU A 105 14.11 0.18 -10.30
N LEU A 106 13.15 0.59 -11.13
CA LEU A 106 12.00 1.39 -10.73
C LEU A 106 11.12 0.68 -9.70
N ARG A 107 10.93 -0.64 -9.82
CA ARG A 107 10.23 -1.42 -8.79
C ARG A 107 10.99 -1.37 -7.47
N GLY A 108 12.33 -1.51 -7.51
CA GLY A 108 13.18 -1.40 -6.33
C GLY A 108 13.07 -0.03 -5.65
N ARG A 109 13.14 1.05 -6.43
CA ARG A 109 12.98 2.41 -5.91
C ARG A 109 11.58 2.68 -5.34
N LEU A 110 10.53 2.12 -5.96
CA LEU A 110 9.17 2.20 -5.42
C LEU A 110 9.07 1.46 -4.08
N CYS A 111 9.69 0.29 -3.97
CA CYS A 111 9.80 -0.43 -2.70
C CYS A 111 10.51 0.44 -1.64
N ASP A 112 11.68 1.01 -1.97
CA ASP A 112 12.46 1.84 -1.05
C ASP A 112 11.68 3.08 -0.62
N LEU A 113 10.96 3.74 -1.54
CA LEU A 113 10.09 4.86 -1.25
C LEU A 113 9.02 4.50 -0.22
N ILE A 114 8.24 3.45 -0.48
CA ILE A 114 7.18 3.00 0.43
C ILE A 114 7.77 2.61 1.78
N HIS A 115 8.91 1.92 1.81
CA HIS A 115 9.58 1.56 3.06
C HIS A 115 9.99 2.80 3.86
N ASN A 116 10.58 3.80 3.22
CA ASN A 116 11.00 5.03 3.89
C ASN A 116 9.79 5.81 4.43
N VAL A 117 8.71 5.94 3.64
CA VAL A 117 7.46 6.59 4.10
C VAL A 117 6.89 5.89 5.33
N LEU A 118 6.84 4.55 5.32
CA LEU A 118 6.34 3.77 6.46
C LEU A 118 7.27 3.89 7.68
N ARG A 119 8.59 3.83 7.47
CA ARG A 119 9.59 3.90 8.55
C ARG A 119 9.61 5.28 9.23
N ASP A 120 9.43 6.34 8.45
CA ASP A 120 9.56 7.71 8.94
C ASP A 120 8.27 8.21 9.63
N GLU A 121 7.17 7.44 9.58
CA GLU A 121 5.93 7.73 10.30
C GLU A 121 5.95 7.11 11.72
N GLY A 122 5.98 7.97 12.74
CA GLY A 122 6.23 7.56 14.13
C GLY A 122 5.18 6.64 14.77
N GLN A 123 4.00 6.49 14.15
CA GLN A 123 2.93 5.59 14.60
C GLN A 123 2.90 4.25 13.85
N ILE A 124 3.82 4.03 12.92
CA ILE A 124 3.99 2.76 12.20
C ILE A 124 5.14 1.99 12.84
N ARG A 125 4.96 0.68 13.02
CA ARG A 125 5.90 -0.22 13.70
C ARG A 125 6.08 -1.50 12.90
N GLU A 126 7.12 -2.26 13.22
CA GLU A 126 7.30 -3.65 12.73
C GLU A 126 7.25 -3.76 11.20
N VAL A 127 7.97 -2.86 10.52
CA VAL A 127 8.00 -2.83 9.05
C VAL A 127 8.85 -3.99 8.53
N HIS A 128 8.21 -4.95 7.86
CA HIS A 128 8.85 -6.19 7.40
C HIS A 128 8.61 -6.43 5.91
N TRP A 129 9.67 -6.79 5.19
CA TRP A 129 9.56 -7.24 3.80
C TRP A 129 9.43 -8.77 3.71
N GLY A 130 8.40 -9.23 3.00
CA GLY A 130 8.13 -10.64 2.71
C GLY A 130 8.18 -10.99 1.22
#